data_AF-F7JPI4-F1
#
_entry.id   AF-F7JPI4-F1
#
_cell.length_a   1.000
_cell.length_b   1.000
_cell.length_c   1.000
_cell.angle_alpha   90.00
_cell.angle_beta   90.00
_cell.angle_gamma   90.00
#
_symmetry.space_group_name_H-M   'P 1'
#
loop_
_entity.id
_entity.type
_entity.pdbx_description
1 polymer ?
#
loop_
_entity_poly.entity_id
_entity_poly.type
_entity_poly.pdbx_seq_one_letter_code
_entity_poly.pdbx_strand_id
1 'polypeptide(L)'
;MVLGQPLRKIVKGRHVVLSNGKWKKKSNKRYIWIYTLKKPVVPGDILLVNTKKGRAYICVDRIEYAAGQGFCSRYNTVKKHMNMRMEEGEYTNDGK
;
A
#
# COMPACT_ATOMS: atom_id res chain seq x y z
N MET A 1 -29.10 -4.05 -17.19
CA MET A 1 -28.73 -4.23 -15.76
C MET A 1 -27.21 -4.28 -15.65
N VAL A 2 -26.57 -3.37 -14.92
CA VAL A 2 -25.14 -3.50 -14.59
C VAL A 2 -25.03 -4.30 -13.30
N LEU A 3 -24.81 -5.60 -13.40
CA LEU A 3 -24.53 -6.47 -12.26
C LEU A 3 -23.25 -5.99 -11.56
N GLY A 4 -23.42 -5.47 -10.34
CA GLY A 4 -22.43 -5.03 -9.36
C GLY A 4 -20.96 -5.11 -9.79
N GLN A 5 -20.44 -4.02 -10.35
CA GLN A 5 -19.00 -3.88 -10.53
C GLN A 5 -18.31 -4.09 -9.18
N PRO A 6 -17.36 -5.05 -9.06
CA PRO A 6 -16.71 -5.30 -7.79
C PRO A 6 -15.95 -4.06 -7.35
N LEU A 7 -16.30 -3.55 -6.16
CA LEU A 7 -15.59 -2.46 -5.51
C LEU A 7 -14.12 -2.87 -5.32
N ARG A 8 -13.21 -2.21 -6.05
CA ARG A 8 -11.78 -2.45 -5.90
C ARG A 8 -11.25 -1.53 -4.80
N LYS A 9 -10.53 -2.14 -3.86
CA LYS A 9 -9.84 -1.40 -2.80
C LYS A 9 -8.62 -0.71 -3.40
N ILE A 10 -8.51 0.58 -3.16
CA ILE A 10 -7.34 1.39 -3.45
C ILE A 10 -6.62 1.61 -2.13
N VAL A 11 -5.34 1.24 -2.07
CA VAL A 11 -4.49 1.49 -0.90
C VAL A 11 -3.56 2.65 -1.19
N LYS A 12 -3.57 3.64 -0.31
CA LYS A 12 -2.60 4.74 -0.29
C LYS A 12 -1.60 4.47 0.81
N GLY A 13 -0.31 4.59 0.51
CA GLY A 13 0.73 4.26 1.47
C GLY A 13 2.08 4.86 1.14
N ARG A 14 3.02 4.64 2.05
CA ARG A 14 4.41 5.08 1.95
C ARG A 14 5.33 3.89 1.88
N HIS A 15 6.44 4.03 1.15
CA HIS A 15 7.46 3.00 1.13
C HIS A 15 8.10 2.83 2.51
N VAL A 16 8.28 1.57 2.91
CA VAL A 16 8.96 1.21 4.15
C VAL A 16 10.14 0.28 3.89
N VAL A 17 11.08 0.26 4.81
CA VAL A 17 12.19 -0.69 4.87
C VAL A 17 12.30 -1.29 6.25
N LEU A 18 12.75 -2.53 6.30
CA LEU A 18 13.14 -3.17 7.54
C LEU A 18 14.59 -2.76 7.86
N SER A 19 14.80 -2.10 8.99
CA SER A 19 16.11 -1.68 9.49
C SER A 19 16.17 -1.97 10.97
N ASN A 20 17.18 -2.74 11.39
CA ASN A 20 17.38 -3.17 12.79
C ASN A 20 16.12 -3.86 13.38
N GLY A 21 15.49 -4.73 12.60
CA GLY A 21 14.26 -5.43 13.01
C GLY A 21 13.00 -4.56 13.07
N LYS A 22 13.11 -3.25 12.85
CA LYS A 22 11.98 -2.31 12.87
C LYS A 22 11.66 -1.80 11.47
N TRP A 23 10.38 -1.67 11.18
CA TRP A 23 9.92 -1.04 9.95
C TRP A 23 10.05 0.46 10.06
N LYS A 24 10.66 1.09 9.06
CA LYS A 24 10.86 2.55 8.97
C LYS A 24 10.32 3.08 7.66
N LYS A 25 9.68 4.26 7.70
CA LYS A 25 9.23 4.99 6.50
C LYS A 25 10.46 5.52 5.77
N LYS A 26 10.56 5.25 4.46
CA LYS A 26 11.66 5.75 3.62
C LYS A 26 11.54 7.25 3.33
N SER A 27 10.31 7.74 3.19
CA SER A 27 10.02 9.15 2.90
C SER A 27 8.55 9.47 3.17
N ASN A 28 8.23 10.76 3.16
CA ASN A 28 6.84 11.24 3.26
C ASN A 28 6.05 11.12 1.95
N LYS A 29 6.67 10.63 0.86
CA LYS A 29 6.00 10.51 -0.44
C LYS A 29 4.97 9.39 -0.41
N ARG A 30 3.71 9.75 -0.69
CA ARG A 30 2.59 8.82 -0.81
C ARG A 30 2.44 8.32 -2.23
N TYR A 31 1.94 7.11 -2.33
CA TYR A 31 1.74 6.38 -3.56
C TYR A 31 0.45 5.57 -3.46
N ILE A 32 -0.04 5.10 -4.61
CA ILE A 32 -1.35 4.48 -4.75
C ILE A 32 -1.20 3.12 -5.43
N TRP A 33 -1.85 2.11 -4.88
CA TRP A 33 -1.92 0.76 -5.46
C TRP A 33 -3.33 0.20 -5.42
N ILE A 34 -3.61 -0.73 -6.33
CA ILE A 34 -4.84 -1.52 -6.29
C ILE A 34 -4.61 -2.77 -5.46
N TYR A 35 -5.50 -2.99 -4.51
CA TYR A 35 -5.52 -4.18 -3.67
C TYR A 35 -6.58 -5.15 -4.18
N THR A 36 -6.13 -6.27 -4.75
CA THR A 36 -6.99 -7.32 -5.35
C THR A 36 -7.05 -8.60 -4.52
N LEU A 37 -6.32 -8.67 -3.40
CA LEU A 37 -6.28 -9.87 -2.56
C LEU A 37 -7.60 -10.02 -1.79
N LYS A 38 -7.98 -11.27 -1.48
CA LYS A 38 -9.19 -11.56 -0.70
C LYS A 38 -9.06 -11.14 0.77
N LYS A 39 -7.83 -11.13 1.30
CA LYS A 39 -7.57 -10.81 2.71
C LYS A 39 -8.03 -9.38 3.03
N PRO A 40 -8.53 -9.10 4.24
CA PRO A 40 -8.75 -7.74 4.68
C PRO A 40 -7.41 -6.98 4.70
N VAL A 41 -7.51 -5.66 4.59
CA VAL A 41 -6.38 -4.74 4.72
C VAL A 41 -6.88 -3.56 5.54
N VAL A 42 -6.04 -3.06 6.44
CA VAL A 42 -6.30 -1.93 7.34
C VAL A 42 -5.09 -0.98 7.37
N PRO A 43 -5.26 0.28 7.81
CA PRO A 43 -4.14 1.17 8.05
C PRO A 43 -3.09 0.55 8.98
N GLY A 44 -1.81 0.75 8.67
CA GLY A 44 -0.66 0.15 9.35
C GLY A 44 -0.18 -1.17 8.75
N ASP A 45 -0.99 -1.85 7.92
CA ASP A 45 -0.58 -3.11 7.29
C ASP A 45 0.59 -2.91 6.33
N ILE A 46 1.47 -3.92 6.29
CA ILE A 46 2.62 -3.95 5.40
C ILE A 46 2.31 -4.81 4.18
N LEU A 47 2.47 -4.20 3.00
CA LEU A 47 2.22 -4.84 1.71
C LEU A 47 3.50 -4.92 0.90
N LEU A 48 3.67 -6.03 0.18
CA LEU A 48 4.66 -6.15 -0.87
C LEU A 48 4.03 -5.71 -2.19
N VAL A 49 4.67 -4.77 -2.86
CA VAL A 49 4.19 -4.19 -4.12
C VAL A 49 5.24 -4.27 -5.21
N ASN A 50 4.78 -4.24 -6.45
CA ASN A 50 5.65 -4.00 -7.60
C ASN A 50 5.80 -2.49 -7.83
N THR A 51 7.01 -2.08 -8.18
CA THR A 51 7.36 -0.73 -8.58
C THR A 51 8.13 -0.80 -9.91
N LYS A 52 8.32 0.34 -10.57
CA LYS A 52 9.14 0.40 -11.80
C LYS A 52 10.58 -0.11 -11.59
N LYS A 53 11.12 -0.01 -10.37
CA LYS A 53 12.49 -0.42 -10.01
C LYS A 53 12.56 -1.81 -9.35
N GLY A 54 11.50 -2.62 -9.45
CA GLY A 54 11.41 -3.92 -8.80
C GLY A 54 10.46 -3.94 -7.61
N ARG A 55 10.75 -4.77 -6.60
CA ARG A 55 9.84 -5.00 -5.46
C ARG A 55 10.12 -4.03 -4.32
N ALA A 56 9.06 -3.62 -3.63
CA ALA A 56 9.18 -2.79 -2.43
C ALA A 56 8.11 -3.14 -1.40
N TYR A 57 8.33 -2.68 -0.17
CA TYR A 57 7.33 -2.73 0.90
C TYR A 57 6.68 -1.37 1.08
N ILE A 58 5.41 -1.37 1.46
CA ILE A 58 4.65 -0.17 1.79
C ILE A 58 3.88 -0.38 3.08
N CYS A 59 3.72 0.69 3.85
CA CYS A 59 2.76 0.75 4.95
C CYS A 59 1.50 1.45 4.46
N VAL A 60 0.33 0.85 4.73
CA VAL A 60 -0.97 1.38 4.36
C VAL A 60 -1.31 2.57 5.26
N ASP A 61 -1.51 3.74 4.67
CA ASP A 61 -1.97 4.93 5.38
C ASP A 61 -3.50 5.04 5.35
N ARG A 62 -4.09 4.84 4.16
CA ARG A 62 -5.54 5.00 3.92
C ARG A 62 -6.03 4.01 2.88
N ILE A 63 -7.29 3.62 3.01
CA ILE A 63 -8.01 2.77 2.05
C ILE A 63 -9.14 3.60 1.46
N GLU A 64 -9.24 3.57 0.13
CA GLU A 64 -10.33 4.14 -0.65
C GLU A 64 -10.98 3.03 -1.47
N TYR A 65 -12.18 3.28 -1.97
CA TYR A 65 -12.94 2.33 -2.78
C TYR A 65 -13.28 3.00 -4.10
N ALA A 66 -12.95 2.35 -5.21
CA ALA A 66 -13.33 2.83 -6.53
C ALA A 66 -14.38 1.91 -7.14
N ALA A 67 -15.41 2.53 -7.69
CA ALA A 67 -16.34 1.95 -8.65
C ALA A 67 -15.92 2.40 -10.07
N GLY A 68 -16.13 1.56 -11.09
CA GLY A 68 -15.80 1.89 -12.48
C GLY A 68 -14.53 1.22 -13.04
N GLN A 69 -14.62 0.84 -14.32
CA GLN A 69 -13.61 0.07 -15.06
C GLN A 69 -12.42 0.92 -15.55
N GLY A 70 -12.64 2.22 -15.80
CA GLY A 70 -11.66 3.10 -16.45
C GLY A 70 -10.48 3.58 -15.58
N PHE A 71 -10.58 3.49 -14.25
CA PHE A 71 -9.56 4.06 -13.35
C PHE A 71 -8.48 3.06 -12.92
N CYS A 72 -8.69 1.75 -13.13
CA CYS A 72 -7.82 0.71 -12.56
C CYS A 72 -6.54 0.43 -13.36
N SER A 73 -6.49 0.71 -14.66
CA SER A 73 -5.32 0.37 -15.49
C SER A 73 -4.07 1.24 -15.18
N ARG A 74 -4.24 2.38 -14.50
CA ARG A 74 -3.17 3.34 -14.21
C ARG A 74 -2.35 3.01 -12.96
N TYR A 75 -2.78 2.05 -12.14
CA TYR A 75 -2.15 1.76 -10.85
C TYR A 75 -1.45 0.41 -10.83
N ASN A 76 -0.31 0.36 -10.14
CA ASN A 76 0.35 -0.90 -9.83
C ASN A 76 -0.49 -1.73 -8.85
N THR A 77 -0.36 -3.05 -8.91
CA THR A 77 -1.08 -3.97 -8.03
C THR A 77 -0.25 -4.38 -6.82
N VAL A 78 -0.95 -4.65 -5.71
CA VAL A 78 -0.37 -5.28 -4.52
C VAL A 78 -0.11 -6.75 -4.82
N LYS A 79 1.11 -7.21 -4.54
CA LYS A 79 1.53 -8.59 -4.78
C LYS A 79 1.24 -9.50 -3.60
N LYS A 80 1.50 -9.04 -2.37
CA LYS A 80 1.33 -9.86 -1.16
C LYS A 80 0.98 -9.01 0.05
N HIS A 81 0.07 -9.50 0.87
CA HIS A 81 -0.18 -9.01 2.22
C HIS A 81 0.79 -9.70 3.18
N MET A 82 1.61 -8.92 3.91
CA MET A 82 2.64 -9.52 4.77
C MET A 82 2.11 -10.02 6.11
N ASN A 83 0.84 -9.76 6.44
CA ASN A 83 0.24 -10.06 7.76
C ASN A 83 1.07 -9.45 8.92
N MET A 84 1.73 -8.32 8.67
CA MET A 84 2.51 -7.57 9.64
C MET A 84 2.00 -6.14 9.65
N ARG A 85 2.07 -5.50 10.82
CA ARG A 85 1.73 -4.09 10.99
C ARG A 85 2.96 -3.31 11.41
N MET A 86 3.06 -2.09 10.92
CA MET A 86 4.06 -1.16 11.41
C MET A 86 3.60 -0.65 12.77
N GLU A 87 4.45 -0.80 13.79
CA GLU A 87 4.25 -0.13 15.09
C GLU A 87 4.29 1.39 14.88
N GLU A 88 3.48 2.14 15.63
CA GLU A 88 3.52 3.61 15.59
C GLU A 88 4.85 4.09 16.16
N GLY A 89 5.85 4.26 15.28
CA GLY A 89 7.21 4.60 15.64
C GLY A 89 7.83 5.63 14.70
N GLU A 90 8.19 6.76 15.31
CA GLU A 90 8.90 7.98 14.90
C GLU A 90 9.40 8.15 13.46
N TYR A 91 9.05 9.31 12.91
CA TYR A 91 9.62 9.89 11.71
C TYR A 91 11.10 10.19 11.95
N THR A 92 12.03 9.50 11.28
CA THR A 92 13.40 10.04 11.19
C THR A 92 13.35 11.15 10.14
N ASN A 93 13.31 12.40 10.61
CA ASN A 93 13.71 13.54 9.80
C ASN A 93 15.23 13.43 9.62
N ASP A 94 15.67 12.56 8.72
CA ASP A 94 17.04 12.61 8.22
C ASP A 94 17.10 13.78 7.23
N GLY A 95 17.09 14.99 7.79
CA GLY A 95 17.40 16.22 7.09
C GLY A 95 18.86 16.14 6.63
N LYS A 96 19.05 16.22 5.33
CA LYS A 96 20.31 16.60 4.69
C LYS A 96 20.10 17.93 4.01
#